data_AF-D4CRD2-F1
#
_entry.id   AF-D4CRD2-F1
#
_cell.length_a   1.000
_cell.length_b   1.000
_cell.length_c   1.000
_cell.angle_alpha   90.00
_cell.angle_beta   90.00
_cell.angle_gamma   90.00
#
_symmetry.space_group_name_H-M   'P 1'
#
loop_
_entity.id
_entity.type
_entity.pdbx_description
1 polymer ?
#
loop_
_entity_poly.entity_id
_entity_poly.type
_entity_poly.pdbx_seq_one_letter_code
_entity_poly.pdbx_strand_id
1 'polypeptide(L)'
;MMDFNEFTEKLEHNLKVALEDGPPGAHVQKQEVEKMQGQSYTALTVTPADRNVGMNINANALYEQMQYGASYQNVLSHALNQATAFVQDSPQFDVHTITNYEQTKTKLFVEVVGAERNAAMLEKLPHVQMEDMAMVYSIQVAEKDGAIASTLISNQLMAAMGVTAEKLYQDAIANSVNMRPAKVQKLSEVLAEMMDVPVKTVEKSAPPLLVVTTEDKIKGACAMFYPEMMDQLAKETGGNFFILPSSVHEVLVMPDKGEMSAEELKDMVTAINGDVVDPADVLTDQVCHYDAKERIFERGDKFEARQADKEREGDRSSVLKDLKDKQKDIQFVTRGSDLKSKADMEL
;
A
#
# COMPACT_ATOMS: atom_id res chain seq x y z
N MET A 1 -7.58 -14.22 -38.32
CA MET A 1 -7.10 -14.30 -36.93
C MET A 1 -8.26 -13.82 -36.09
N MET A 2 -8.71 -14.61 -35.12
CA MET A 2 -9.88 -14.28 -34.31
C MET A 2 -9.54 -13.08 -33.42
N ASP A 3 -10.35 -12.02 -33.47
CA ASP A 3 -10.15 -10.90 -32.55
C ASP A 3 -10.62 -11.23 -31.13
N PHE A 4 -10.35 -10.36 -30.16
CA PHE A 4 -10.68 -10.61 -28.76
C PHE A 4 -12.19 -10.72 -28.50
N ASN A 5 -13.00 -9.92 -29.19
CA ASN A 5 -14.45 -9.96 -29.02
C ASN A 5 -15.04 -11.26 -29.59
N GLU A 6 -14.62 -11.64 -30.81
CA GLU A 6 -14.97 -12.92 -31.42
C GLU A 6 -14.53 -14.10 -30.54
N PHE A 7 -13.34 -14.01 -29.93
CA PHE A 7 -12.83 -15.03 -29.03
C PHE A 7 -13.68 -15.17 -27.77
N THR A 8 -13.96 -14.06 -27.09
CA THR A 8 -14.73 -14.07 -25.82
C THR A 8 -16.16 -14.55 -26.05
N GLU A 9 -16.83 -14.11 -27.11
CA GLU A 9 -18.18 -14.57 -27.47
C GLU A 9 -18.21 -16.07 -27.79
N LYS A 10 -17.23 -16.54 -28.57
CA LYS A 10 -17.14 -17.96 -28.92
C LYS A 10 -16.82 -18.83 -27.71
N LEU A 11 -15.93 -18.37 -26.83
CA LEU A 11 -15.59 -19.07 -25.60
C LEU A 11 -16.79 -19.11 -24.64
N GLU A 12 -17.50 -18.00 -24.45
CA GLU A 12 -18.73 -17.93 -23.65
C GLU A 12 -19.77 -18.92 -24.17
N HIS A 13 -20.05 -18.92 -25.47
CA HIS A 13 -21.00 -19.84 -26.08
C HIS A 13 -20.64 -21.30 -25.83
N ASN A 14 -19.37 -21.68 -26.04
CA ASN A 14 -18.93 -23.06 -25.86
C ASN A 14 -18.95 -23.50 -24.38
N LEU A 15 -18.62 -22.61 -23.45
CA LEU A 15 -18.79 -22.88 -22.02
C LEU A 15 -20.26 -23.07 -21.65
N LYS A 16 -21.16 -22.24 -22.20
CA LYS A 16 -22.61 -22.37 -21.97
C LYS A 16 -23.14 -23.73 -22.41
N VAL A 17 -22.85 -24.09 -23.67
CA VAL A 17 -23.27 -25.38 -24.25
C VAL A 17 -22.76 -26.57 -23.44
N ALA A 18 -21.55 -26.49 -22.89
CA ALA A 18 -20.96 -27.59 -22.15
C ALA A 18 -21.45 -27.70 -20.70
N LEU A 19 -21.79 -26.58 -20.04
CA LEU A 19 -21.96 -26.52 -18.59
C LEU A 19 -23.39 -26.19 -18.12
N GLU A 20 -24.20 -25.52 -18.93
CA GLU A 20 -25.56 -25.13 -18.50
C GLU A 20 -26.53 -26.32 -18.52
N ASP A 21 -26.35 -27.27 -19.45
CA ASP A 21 -27.28 -28.39 -19.68
C ASP A 21 -26.92 -29.70 -18.95
N GLY A 22 -25.75 -29.79 -18.28
CA GLY A 22 -25.27 -31.02 -17.62
C GLY A 22 -25.35 -30.94 -16.09
N PRO A 23 -25.68 -32.02 -15.33
CA PRO A 23 -25.80 -31.97 -13.86
C PRO A 23 -24.42 -31.83 -13.17
N PRO A 24 -24.26 -30.96 -12.15
CA PRO A 24 -25.28 -30.20 -11.42
C PRO A 24 -25.75 -28.89 -12.09
N GLY A 25 -25.26 -28.56 -13.27
CA GLY A 25 -25.59 -27.35 -14.03
C GLY A 25 -24.78 -26.15 -13.54
N ALA A 26 -24.52 -25.22 -14.45
CA ALA A 26 -23.92 -23.94 -14.12
C ALA A 26 -24.58 -22.82 -14.92
N HIS A 27 -24.34 -21.58 -14.52
CA HIS A 27 -24.62 -20.38 -15.28
C HIS A 27 -23.30 -19.76 -15.69
N VAL A 28 -23.18 -19.41 -16.98
CA VAL A 28 -21.98 -18.75 -17.51
C VAL A 28 -22.33 -17.33 -17.90
N GLN A 29 -21.58 -16.36 -17.37
CA GLN A 29 -21.77 -14.95 -17.68
C GLN A 29 -20.45 -14.27 -17.98
N LYS A 30 -20.39 -13.52 -19.08
CA LYS A 30 -19.30 -12.58 -19.33
C LYS A 30 -19.46 -11.33 -18.46
N GLN A 31 -18.40 -10.96 -17.74
CA GLN A 31 -18.34 -9.71 -17.00
C GLN A 31 -16.92 -9.13 -16.97
N GLU A 32 -16.82 -7.83 -16.73
CA GLU A 32 -15.55 -7.17 -16.46
C GLU A 32 -15.24 -7.29 -14.96
N VAL A 33 -14.03 -7.73 -14.64
CA VAL A 33 -13.54 -7.81 -13.26
C VAL A 33 -12.61 -6.64 -13.02
N GLU A 34 -13.09 -5.70 -12.22
CA GLU A 34 -12.26 -4.63 -11.67
C GLU A 34 -11.30 -5.23 -10.62
N LYS A 35 -10.01 -4.97 -10.77
CA LYS A 35 -8.99 -5.29 -9.77
C LYS A 35 -8.56 -4.00 -9.09
N MET A 36 -8.37 -4.09 -7.78
CA MET A 36 -7.78 -3.01 -6.99
C MET A 36 -6.42 -2.64 -7.56
N GLN A 37 -5.55 -3.64 -7.61
CA GLN A 37 -4.19 -3.54 -8.08
C GLN A 37 -4.07 -4.34 -9.38
N GLY A 38 -3.49 -3.73 -10.41
CA GLY A 38 -3.30 -4.33 -11.74
C GLY A 38 -4.40 -4.00 -12.75
N GLN A 39 -4.35 -4.67 -13.91
CA GLN A 39 -5.28 -4.40 -15.01
C GLN A 39 -6.61 -5.14 -14.80
N SER A 40 -7.72 -4.42 -14.99
CA SER A 40 -9.04 -5.04 -15.16
C SER A 40 -9.03 -6.01 -16.32
N TYR A 41 -9.82 -7.07 -16.23
CA TYR A 41 -9.89 -8.09 -17.28
C TYR A 41 -11.32 -8.54 -17.52
N THR A 42 -11.57 -9.01 -18.74
CA THR A 42 -12.81 -9.70 -19.07
C THR A 42 -12.75 -11.11 -18.52
N ALA A 43 -13.72 -11.48 -17.70
CA ALA A 43 -13.89 -12.83 -17.17
C ALA A 43 -15.13 -13.49 -17.76
N LEU A 44 -15.06 -14.81 -17.91
CA LEU A 44 -16.22 -15.67 -18.02
C LEU A 44 -16.45 -16.31 -16.66
N THR A 45 -17.51 -15.87 -15.99
CA THR A 45 -17.85 -16.32 -14.66
C THR A 45 -18.74 -17.55 -14.75
N VAL A 46 -18.30 -18.63 -14.12
CA VAL A 46 -19.03 -19.90 -14.09
C VAL A 46 -19.52 -20.13 -12.66
N THR A 47 -20.84 -20.10 -12.48
CA THR A 47 -21.52 -20.24 -11.18
C THR A 47 -22.38 -21.50 -11.19
N PRO A 48 -22.13 -22.50 -10.33
CA PRO A 48 -22.97 -23.68 -10.21
C PRO A 48 -24.43 -23.29 -9.93
N ALA A 49 -25.38 -23.98 -10.55
CA ALA A 49 -26.81 -23.59 -10.52
C ALA A 49 -27.42 -23.61 -9.10
N ASP A 50 -26.84 -24.39 -8.19
CA ASP A 50 -27.24 -24.53 -6.79
C ASP A 50 -26.47 -23.59 -5.84
N ARG A 51 -25.63 -22.68 -6.36
CA ARG A 51 -24.69 -21.87 -5.56
C ARG A 51 -24.68 -20.40 -5.97
N ASN A 52 -24.22 -19.56 -5.04
CA ASN A 52 -24.12 -18.11 -5.22
C ASN A 52 -22.69 -17.62 -5.54
N VAL A 53 -21.70 -18.52 -5.55
CA VAL A 53 -20.29 -18.17 -5.77
C VAL A 53 -19.80 -18.87 -7.03
N GLY A 54 -19.31 -18.08 -7.99
CA GLY A 54 -18.73 -18.56 -9.24
C GLY A 54 -17.23 -18.37 -9.31
N MET A 55 -16.57 -19.12 -10.20
CA MET A 55 -15.17 -18.86 -10.57
C MET A 55 -15.11 -17.83 -11.68
N ASN A 56 -14.02 -17.07 -11.74
CA ASN A 56 -13.73 -16.19 -12.88
C ASN A 56 -12.65 -16.82 -13.76
N ILE A 57 -13.00 -17.17 -15.00
CA ILE A 57 -12.05 -17.60 -16.02
C ILE A 57 -11.54 -16.34 -16.73
N ASN A 58 -10.25 -16.03 -16.61
CA ASN A 58 -9.64 -14.83 -17.20
C ASN A 58 -9.54 -14.97 -18.72
N ALA A 59 -10.43 -14.33 -19.47
CA ALA A 59 -10.47 -14.43 -20.92
C ALA A 59 -9.30 -13.69 -21.59
N ASN A 60 -8.79 -12.60 -20.99
CA ASN A 60 -7.61 -11.89 -21.49
C ASN A 60 -6.38 -12.82 -21.52
N ALA A 61 -6.10 -13.50 -20.40
CA ALA A 61 -4.97 -14.43 -20.29
C ALA A 61 -5.08 -15.61 -21.27
N LEU A 62 -6.30 -16.14 -21.46
CA LEU A 62 -6.54 -17.21 -22.42
C LEU A 62 -6.38 -16.74 -23.88
N TYR A 63 -6.76 -15.51 -24.20
CA TYR A 63 -6.56 -14.92 -25.52
C TYR A 63 -5.08 -14.67 -25.80
N GLU A 64 -4.34 -14.18 -24.81
CA GLU A 64 -2.89 -13.98 -24.89
C GLU A 64 -2.17 -15.29 -25.22
N GLN A 65 -2.54 -16.41 -24.59
CA GLN A 65 -2.02 -17.73 -24.94
C GLN A 65 -2.25 -18.08 -26.42
N MET A 66 -3.42 -17.74 -26.99
CA MET A 66 -3.67 -17.93 -28.42
C MET A 66 -2.78 -17.06 -29.31
N GLN A 67 -2.51 -15.82 -28.89
CA GLN A 67 -1.62 -14.91 -29.60
C GLN A 67 -0.17 -15.43 -29.62
N TYR A 68 0.22 -16.16 -28.57
CA TYR A 68 1.52 -16.85 -28.48
C TYR A 68 1.53 -18.27 -29.08
N GLY A 69 0.49 -18.65 -29.83
CA GLY A 69 0.48 -19.87 -30.65
C GLY A 69 -0.32 -21.04 -30.08
N ALA A 70 -1.00 -20.89 -28.95
CA ALA A 70 -1.95 -21.90 -28.49
C ALA A 70 -3.15 -22.00 -29.44
N SER A 71 -3.62 -23.23 -29.69
CA SER A 71 -4.84 -23.43 -30.48
C SER A 71 -6.08 -23.07 -29.66
N TYR A 72 -7.14 -22.64 -30.34
CA TYR A 72 -8.44 -22.39 -29.70
C TYR A 72 -8.95 -23.62 -28.92
N GLN A 73 -8.73 -24.82 -29.46
CA GLN A 73 -9.17 -26.07 -28.83
C GLN A 73 -8.44 -26.34 -27.51
N ASN A 74 -7.13 -26.04 -27.45
CA ASN A 74 -6.36 -26.21 -26.21
C ASN A 74 -6.84 -25.22 -25.13
N VAL A 75 -7.05 -23.96 -25.51
CA VAL A 75 -7.55 -22.92 -24.62
C VAL A 75 -8.96 -23.23 -24.11
N LEU A 76 -9.86 -23.65 -24.98
CA LEU A 76 -11.21 -24.09 -24.61
C LEU A 76 -11.16 -25.31 -23.66
N SER A 77 -10.35 -26.32 -23.98
CA SER A 77 -10.22 -27.52 -23.14
C SER A 77 -9.69 -27.17 -21.75
N HIS A 78 -8.72 -26.27 -21.67
CA HIS A 78 -8.19 -25.78 -20.41
C HIS A 78 -9.27 -25.05 -19.58
N ALA A 79 -10.03 -24.14 -20.20
CA ALA A 79 -11.14 -23.45 -19.54
C ALA A 79 -12.24 -24.43 -19.06
N LEU A 80 -12.63 -25.39 -19.89
CA LEU A 80 -13.65 -26.39 -19.55
C LEU A 80 -13.19 -27.31 -18.41
N ASN A 81 -11.93 -27.72 -18.39
CA ASN A 81 -11.40 -28.57 -17.32
C ASN A 81 -11.42 -27.84 -15.98
N GLN A 82 -11.00 -26.57 -15.94
CA GLN A 82 -11.10 -25.75 -14.72
C GLN A 82 -12.56 -25.56 -14.30
N ALA A 83 -13.43 -25.24 -15.26
CA ALA A 83 -14.84 -25.02 -15.01
C ALA A 83 -15.53 -26.24 -14.42
N THR A 84 -15.32 -27.39 -15.05
CA THR A 84 -15.92 -28.66 -14.65
C THR A 84 -15.43 -29.10 -13.27
N ALA A 85 -14.11 -29.01 -13.03
CA ALA A 85 -13.52 -29.37 -11.74
C ALA A 85 -14.12 -28.54 -10.59
N PHE A 86 -14.29 -27.22 -10.77
CA PHE A 86 -14.91 -26.41 -9.73
C PHE A 86 -16.41 -26.68 -9.60
N VAL A 87 -17.16 -26.88 -10.69
CA VAL A 87 -18.59 -27.21 -10.59
C VAL A 87 -18.80 -28.52 -9.80
N GLN A 88 -17.88 -29.48 -9.94
CA GLN A 88 -17.94 -30.77 -9.23
C GLN A 88 -17.42 -30.69 -7.79
N ASP A 89 -16.23 -30.10 -7.58
CA ASP A 89 -15.47 -30.25 -6.34
C ASP A 89 -15.45 -28.98 -5.47
N SER A 90 -16.07 -27.88 -5.89
CA SER A 90 -15.98 -26.62 -5.14
C SER A 90 -16.62 -26.77 -3.75
N PRO A 91 -15.97 -26.29 -2.68
CA PRO A 91 -16.59 -26.24 -1.36
C PRO A 91 -17.79 -25.29 -1.38
N GLN A 92 -18.86 -25.63 -0.67
CA GLN A 92 -19.97 -24.70 -0.46
C GLN A 92 -19.48 -23.53 0.38
N PHE A 93 -19.29 -22.37 -0.26
CA PHE A 93 -19.11 -21.11 0.45
C PHE A 93 -20.47 -20.60 0.89
N ASP A 94 -20.72 -20.69 2.20
CA ASP A 94 -21.91 -20.08 2.78
C ASP A 94 -21.74 -18.57 2.88
N VAL A 95 -22.42 -17.84 1.99
CA VAL A 95 -22.44 -16.37 1.94
C VAL A 95 -22.97 -15.78 3.27
N HIS A 96 -23.79 -16.52 4.02
CA HIS A 96 -24.25 -16.09 5.35
C HIS A 96 -23.11 -16.07 6.37
N THR A 97 -22.08 -16.89 6.20
CA THR A 97 -20.89 -16.86 7.05
C THR A 97 -20.14 -15.55 6.88
N ILE A 98 -20.04 -15.02 5.64
CA ILE A 98 -19.31 -13.78 5.34
C ILE A 98 -20.07 -12.54 5.83
N THR A 99 -21.40 -12.52 5.72
CA THR A 99 -22.22 -11.37 6.16
C THR A 99 -22.40 -11.32 7.68
N ASN A 100 -22.14 -12.42 8.40
CA ASN A 100 -22.13 -12.42 9.86
C ASN A 100 -20.80 -11.86 10.39
N TYR A 101 -20.84 -10.62 10.87
CA TYR A 101 -19.65 -9.94 11.37
C TYR A 101 -18.96 -10.69 12.52
N GLU A 102 -19.71 -11.25 13.46
CA GLU A 102 -19.13 -11.93 14.63
C GLU A 102 -18.34 -13.19 14.26
N GLN A 103 -18.72 -13.86 13.18
CA GLN A 103 -18.00 -15.03 12.65
C GLN A 103 -16.85 -14.62 11.72
N THR A 104 -17.01 -13.51 11.02
CA THR A 104 -16.03 -13.04 10.02
C THR A 104 -14.92 -12.22 10.64
N LYS A 105 -15.17 -11.55 11.78
CA LYS A 105 -14.23 -10.58 12.36
C LYS A 105 -12.86 -11.17 12.58
N THR A 106 -12.75 -12.42 13.06
CA THR A 106 -11.45 -13.08 13.33
C THR A 106 -10.62 -13.40 12.10
N LYS A 107 -11.16 -13.17 10.89
CA LYS A 107 -10.51 -13.38 9.59
C LYS A 107 -10.19 -12.06 8.88
N LEU A 108 -10.49 -10.93 9.52
CA LEU A 108 -10.21 -9.61 9.00
C LEU A 108 -8.72 -9.32 9.05
N PHE A 109 -8.21 -8.68 8.02
CA PHE A 109 -6.86 -8.12 8.04
C PHE A 109 -6.78 -6.87 7.16
N VAL A 110 -5.75 -6.07 7.37
CA VAL A 110 -5.48 -4.86 6.61
C VAL A 110 -4.55 -5.13 5.43
N GLU A 111 -4.74 -4.38 4.37
CA GLU A 111 -3.82 -4.25 3.24
C GLU A 111 -3.56 -2.76 2.98
N VAL A 112 -2.47 -2.44 2.28
CA VAL A 112 -2.16 -1.06 1.89
C VAL A 112 -1.98 -0.98 0.38
N VAL A 113 -2.55 0.06 -0.22
CA VAL A 113 -2.58 0.31 -1.66
C VAL A 113 -2.26 1.78 -1.95
N GLY A 114 -1.82 2.09 -3.17
CA GLY A 114 -1.50 3.47 -3.56
C GLY A 114 -2.75 4.28 -3.78
N ALA A 115 -2.99 5.36 -3.03
CA ALA A 115 -4.27 6.06 -3.04
C ALA A 115 -4.63 6.66 -4.41
N GLU A 116 -3.66 7.29 -5.09
CA GLU A 116 -3.89 7.95 -6.38
C GLU A 116 -4.31 6.97 -7.47
N ARG A 117 -3.56 5.87 -7.61
CA ARG A 117 -3.81 4.83 -8.63
C ARG A 117 -5.15 4.12 -8.42
N ASN A 118 -5.67 4.19 -7.20
CA ASN A 118 -6.81 3.42 -6.73
C ASN A 118 -8.05 4.26 -6.43
N ALA A 119 -8.03 5.57 -6.70
CA ALA A 119 -9.05 6.51 -6.24
C ALA A 119 -10.49 6.05 -6.56
N ALA A 120 -10.73 5.59 -7.79
CA ALA A 120 -12.06 5.15 -8.22
C ALA A 120 -12.57 3.90 -7.46
N MET A 121 -11.68 2.99 -7.07
CA MET A 121 -12.06 1.80 -6.31
C MET A 121 -12.19 2.12 -4.82
N LEU A 122 -11.37 3.04 -4.28
CA LEU A 122 -11.44 3.50 -2.90
C LEU A 122 -12.79 4.18 -2.58
N GLU A 123 -13.47 4.79 -3.55
CA GLU A 123 -14.85 5.29 -3.36
C GLU A 123 -15.85 4.19 -2.97
N LYS A 124 -15.55 2.94 -3.35
CA LYS A 124 -16.40 1.76 -3.10
C LYS A 124 -15.98 0.97 -1.86
N LEU A 125 -14.83 1.29 -1.24
CA LEU A 125 -14.25 0.55 -0.12
C LEU A 125 -14.16 1.43 1.14
N PRO A 126 -14.38 0.88 2.35
CA PRO A 126 -13.98 1.55 3.57
C PRO A 126 -12.45 1.56 3.63
N HIS A 127 -11.88 2.72 3.93
CA HIS A 127 -10.43 2.91 3.96
C HIS A 127 -10.00 4.00 4.93
N VAL A 128 -8.72 3.95 5.32
CA VAL A 128 -8.05 5.03 6.05
C VAL A 128 -6.97 5.62 5.14
N GLN A 129 -7.04 6.93 4.89
CA GLN A 129 -6.04 7.64 4.12
C GLN A 129 -4.75 7.81 4.93
N MET A 130 -3.60 7.49 4.31
CA MET A 130 -2.27 7.59 4.91
C MET A 130 -1.33 8.24 3.91
N GLU A 131 -1.23 9.57 3.97
CA GLU A 131 -0.51 10.37 2.98
C GLU A 131 -1.00 10.07 1.56
N ASP A 132 -0.19 9.42 0.73
CA ASP A 132 -0.49 9.02 -0.65
C ASP A 132 -0.84 7.52 -0.78
N MET A 133 -0.99 6.83 0.34
CA MET A 133 -1.45 5.45 0.44
C MET A 133 -2.83 5.39 1.11
N ALA A 134 -3.50 4.26 0.96
CA ALA A 134 -4.76 3.97 1.65
C ALA A 134 -4.70 2.57 2.27
N MET A 135 -5.15 2.46 3.51
CA MET A 135 -5.37 1.18 4.18
C MET A 135 -6.76 0.69 3.84
N VAL A 136 -6.86 -0.53 3.32
CA VAL A 136 -8.12 -1.22 3.01
C VAL A 136 -8.23 -2.50 3.83
N TYR A 137 -9.42 -3.10 3.84
CA TYR A 137 -9.73 -4.26 4.67
C TYR A 137 -10.10 -5.46 3.81
N SER A 138 -9.54 -6.61 4.18
CA SER A 138 -9.77 -7.90 3.53
C SER A 138 -10.24 -8.95 4.52
N ILE A 139 -10.96 -9.94 4.01
CA ILE A 139 -11.36 -11.15 4.75
C ILE A 139 -10.63 -12.33 4.14
N GLN A 140 -9.97 -13.13 4.96
CA GLN A 140 -9.46 -14.43 4.54
C GLN A 140 -10.62 -15.40 4.34
N VAL A 141 -10.82 -15.85 3.11
CA VAL A 141 -11.91 -16.72 2.68
C VAL A 141 -11.47 -18.19 2.71
N ALA A 142 -10.24 -18.47 2.26
CA ALA A 142 -9.66 -19.81 2.30
C ALA A 142 -8.13 -19.74 2.41
N GLU A 143 -7.54 -20.85 2.83
CA GLU A 143 -6.11 -21.07 2.83
C GLU A 143 -5.84 -22.47 2.29
N LYS A 144 -4.94 -22.58 1.32
CA LYS A 144 -4.52 -23.88 0.80
C LYS A 144 -3.06 -23.83 0.40
N ASP A 145 -2.26 -24.75 0.92
CA ASP A 145 -0.83 -24.88 0.58
C ASP A 145 -0.03 -23.57 0.75
N GLY A 146 -0.38 -22.77 1.78
CA GLY A 146 0.23 -21.46 2.05
C GLY A 146 -0.32 -20.29 1.20
N ALA A 147 -1.19 -20.57 0.22
CA ALA A 147 -1.89 -19.53 -0.54
C ALA A 147 -3.15 -19.08 0.19
N ILE A 148 -3.20 -17.78 0.50
CA ILE A 148 -4.35 -17.13 1.13
C ILE A 148 -5.29 -16.61 0.03
N ALA A 149 -6.52 -17.12 -0.01
CA ALA A 149 -7.59 -16.52 -0.78
C ALA A 149 -8.30 -15.47 0.09
N SER A 150 -8.32 -14.23 -0.37
CA SER A 150 -8.98 -13.12 0.33
C SER A 150 -9.96 -12.36 -0.55
N THR A 151 -10.86 -11.63 0.10
CA THR A 151 -11.80 -10.71 -0.56
C THR A 151 -11.81 -9.37 0.15
N LEU A 152 -11.84 -8.27 -0.62
CA LEU A 152 -11.92 -6.91 -0.09
C LEU A 152 -13.32 -6.64 0.47
N ILE A 153 -13.36 -5.89 1.56
CA ILE A 153 -14.62 -5.45 2.15
C ILE A 153 -15.08 -4.21 1.43
N SER A 154 -16.23 -4.27 0.78
CA SER A 154 -16.85 -3.09 0.17
C SER A 154 -17.70 -2.31 1.18
N ASN A 155 -18.02 -1.05 0.85
CA ASN A 155 -18.96 -0.24 1.64
C ASN A 155 -20.33 -0.94 1.79
N GLN A 156 -20.75 -1.68 0.76
CA GLN A 156 -21.99 -2.46 0.80
C GLN A 156 -21.88 -3.64 1.76
N LEU A 157 -20.76 -4.37 1.75
CA LEU A 157 -20.54 -5.50 2.65
C LEU A 157 -20.41 -5.04 4.11
N MET A 158 -19.69 -3.94 4.36
CA MET A 158 -19.59 -3.32 5.68
C MET A 158 -20.98 -2.92 6.21
N ALA A 159 -21.82 -2.31 5.37
CA ALA A 159 -23.19 -1.96 5.72
C ALA A 159 -24.05 -3.20 5.99
N ALA A 160 -23.92 -4.26 5.19
CA ALA A 160 -24.63 -5.52 5.38
C ALA A 160 -24.21 -6.24 6.69
N MET A 161 -22.94 -6.13 7.09
CA MET A 161 -22.43 -6.60 8.37
C MET A 161 -22.90 -5.77 9.57
N GLY A 162 -23.38 -4.54 9.34
CA GLY A 162 -23.79 -3.62 10.40
C GLY A 162 -22.63 -3.13 11.27
N VAL A 163 -21.40 -3.11 10.75
CA VAL A 163 -20.20 -2.66 11.48
C VAL A 163 -19.82 -1.22 11.10
N THR A 164 -19.27 -0.46 12.05
CA THR A 164 -18.72 0.88 11.78
C THR A 164 -17.29 0.80 11.26
N ALA A 165 -16.83 1.85 10.57
CA ALA A 165 -15.46 1.92 10.06
C ALA A 165 -14.41 1.83 11.18
N GLU A 166 -14.66 2.45 12.33
CA GLU A 166 -13.75 2.43 13.49
C GLU A 166 -13.61 1.03 14.06
N LYS A 167 -14.73 0.31 14.19
CA LYS A 167 -14.72 -1.06 14.72
C LYS A 167 -14.06 -2.03 13.73
N LEU A 168 -14.33 -1.84 12.44
CA LEU A 168 -13.67 -2.59 11.37
C LEU A 168 -12.15 -2.40 11.41
N TYR A 169 -11.68 -1.16 11.54
CA TYR A 169 -10.26 -0.84 11.67
C TYR A 169 -9.61 -1.51 12.87
N GLN A 170 -10.21 -1.38 14.06
CA GLN A 170 -9.68 -1.95 15.30
C GLN A 170 -9.54 -3.47 15.22
N ASP A 171 -10.59 -4.15 14.75
CA ASP A 171 -10.60 -5.61 14.67
C ASP A 171 -9.63 -6.08 13.57
N ALA A 172 -9.60 -5.43 12.40
CA ALA A 172 -8.68 -5.79 11.32
C ALA A 172 -7.21 -5.64 11.73
N ILE A 173 -6.81 -4.53 12.37
CA ILE A 173 -5.43 -4.33 12.84
C ILE A 173 -5.05 -5.37 13.90
N ALA A 174 -5.91 -5.57 14.90
CA ALA A 174 -5.63 -6.54 15.97
C ALA A 174 -5.46 -7.96 15.42
N ASN A 175 -6.25 -8.34 14.41
CA ASN A 175 -6.13 -9.64 13.77
C ASN A 175 -4.91 -9.71 12.84
N SER A 176 -4.59 -8.66 12.08
CA SER A 176 -3.42 -8.62 11.21
C SER A 176 -2.12 -8.93 11.96
N VAL A 177 -1.92 -8.36 13.14
CA VAL A 177 -0.72 -8.63 13.96
C VAL A 177 -0.59 -10.11 14.32
N ASN A 178 -1.70 -10.80 14.56
CA ASN A 178 -1.70 -12.20 14.97
C ASN A 178 -1.67 -13.16 13.77
N MET A 179 -2.47 -12.89 12.74
CA MET A 179 -2.61 -13.73 11.55
C MET A 179 -1.43 -13.59 10.59
N ARG A 180 -0.88 -12.38 10.50
CA ARG A 180 0.17 -12.00 9.55
C ARG A 180 1.25 -11.19 10.28
N PRO A 181 2.02 -11.83 11.18
CA PRO A 181 3.01 -11.14 11.99
C PRO A 181 4.00 -10.36 11.12
N ALA A 182 4.38 -9.19 11.60
CA ALA A 182 5.38 -8.38 10.94
C ALA A 182 6.74 -9.06 10.98
N LYS A 183 7.49 -8.93 9.89
CA LYS A 183 8.85 -9.38 9.74
C LYS A 183 9.70 -8.20 9.33
N VAL A 184 10.69 -7.88 10.17
CA VAL A 184 11.68 -6.83 9.93
C VAL A 184 13.05 -7.48 9.79
N GLN A 185 13.70 -7.26 8.66
CA GLN A 185 14.99 -7.87 8.33
C GLN A 185 15.92 -6.86 7.67
N LYS A 186 17.23 -7.08 7.73
CA LYS A 186 18.15 -6.31 6.91
C LYS A 186 18.06 -6.75 5.47
N LEU A 187 18.21 -5.82 4.52
CA LEU A 187 18.25 -6.17 3.10
C LEU A 187 19.38 -7.18 2.79
N SER A 188 20.52 -7.09 3.48
CA SER A 188 21.60 -8.08 3.35
C SER A 188 21.16 -9.50 3.71
N GLU A 189 20.27 -9.67 4.68
CA GLU A 189 19.74 -10.98 5.07
C GLU A 189 18.80 -11.53 4.00
N VAL A 190 17.93 -10.67 3.46
CA VAL A 190 17.02 -11.02 2.37
C VAL A 190 17.80 -11.42 1.11
N LEU A 191 18.80 -10.63 0.71
CA LEU A 191 19.65 -10.93 -0.45
C LEU A 191 20.45 -12.23 -0.26
N ALA A 192 20.95 -12.48 0.95
CA ALA A 192 21.66 -13.71 1.28
C ALA A 192 20.76 -14.95 1.16
N GLU A 193 19.52 -14.86 1.65
CA GLU A 193 18.50 -15.90 1.51
C GLU A 193 18.18 -16.17 0.03
N MET A 194 17.96 -15.11 -0.77
CA MET A 194 17.65 -15.23 -2.20
C MET A 194 18.79 -15.85 -3.02
N MET A 195 20.04 -15.56 -2.66
CA MET A 195 21.22 -16.05 -3.34
C MET A 195 21.72 -17.41 -2.80
N ASP A 196 21.12 -17.92 -1.73
CA ASP A 196 21.58 -19.11 -0.97
C ASP A 196 23.06 -19.02 -0.55
N VAL A 197 23.46 -17.86 0.00
CA VAL A 197 24.83 -17.60 0.47
C VAL A 197 24.85 -17.11 1.91
N PRO A 198 25.97 -17.24 2.65
CA PRO A 198 26.09 -16.64 3.98
C PRO A 198 25.95 -15.11 3.95
N VAL A 199 25.23 -14.53 4.91
CA VAL A 199 25.00 -13.06 5.02
C VAL A 199 26.29 -12.24 4.91
N LYS A 200 27.39 -12.72 5.50
CA LYS A 200 28.72 -12.09 5.44
C LYS A 200 29.23 -11.83 4.01
N THR A 201 28.73 -12.58 3.04
CA THR A 201 29.08 -12.45 1.61
C THR A 201 28.51 -11.17 1.00
N VAL A 202 27.33 -10.72 1.44
CA VAL A 202 26.61 -9.56 0.90
C VAL A 202 26.53 -8.38 1.87
N GLU A 203 26.80 -8.61 3.15
CA GLU A 203 26.68 -7.61 4.22
C GLU A 203 27.47 -6.33 3.98
N LYS A 204 28.64 -6.43 3.34
CA LYS A 204 29.49 -5.25 3.04
C LYS A 204 29.06 -4.46 1.81
N SER A 205 28.32 -5.10 0.89
CA SER A 205 27.90 -4.50 -0.38
C SER A 205 26.44 -4.05 -0.36
N ALA A 206 25.61 -4.62 0.52
CA ALA A 206 24.22 -4.24 0.66
C ALA A 206 24.09 -2.87 1.33
N PRO A 207 23.20 -1.99 0.85
CA PRO A 207 22.90 -0.75 1.55
C PRO A 207 22.25 -1.06 2.91
N PRO A 208 22.39 -0.16 3.90
CA PRO A 208 21.89 -0.36 5.26
C PRO A 208 20.36 -0.15 5.34
N LEU A 209 19.62 -0.88 4.52
CA LEU A 209 18.16 -0.86 4.45
C LEU A 209 17.57 -1.96 5.33
N LEU A 210 16.46 -1.64 5.97
CA LEU A 210 15.57 -2.61 6.58
C LEU A 210 14.42 -2.90 5.61
N VAL A 211 13.96 -4.13 5.59
CA VAL A 211 12.80 -4.60 4.84
C VAL A 211 11.70 -4.89 5.86
N VAL A 212 10.54 -4.24 5.69
CA VAL A 212 9.35 -4.45 6.50
C VAL A 212 8.30 -5.16 5.66
N THR A 213 7.92 -6.36 6.09
CA THR A 213 6.93 -7.20 5.40
C THR A 213 6.17 -8.06 6.42
N THR A 214 5.38 -9.02 5.96
CA THR A 214 4.76 -10.07 6.77
C THR A 214 5.49 -11.41 6.58
N GLU A 215 5.32 -12.36 7.49
CA GLU A 215 6.00 -13.67 7.40
C GLU A 215 5.75 -14.42 6.08
N ASP A 216 4.56 -14.25 5.48
CA ASP A 216 4.19 -14.83 4.18
C ASP A 216 4.73 -14.05 2.97
N LYS A 217 5.35 -12.87 3.19
CA LYS A 217 5.92 -11.98 2.15
C LYS A 217 4.92 -11.56 1.06
N ILE A 218 3.61 -11.61 1.35
CA ILE A 218 2.55 -11.25 0.39
C ILE A 218 1.81 -10.02 0.91
N LYS A 219 1.63 -8.94 0.13
CA LYS A 219 0.90 -7.74 0.58
C LYS A 219 1.29 -7.23 1.99
N GLY A 220 2.56 -7.38 2.35
CA GLY A 220 3.07 -7.21 3.70
C GLY A 220 3.45 -5.77 4.04
N ALA A 221 3.38 -4.82 3.09
CA ALA A 221 3.66 -3.41 3.33
C ALA A 221 2.79 -2.81 4.45
N CYS A 222 1.60 -3.36 4.67
CA CYS A 222 0.71 -2.99 5.76
C CYS A 222 1.32 -3.15 7.16
N ALA A 223 2.30 -4.05 7.33
CA ALA A 223 2.97 -4.31 8.59
C ALA A 223 3.67 -3.07 9.16
N MET A 224 4.05 -2.11 8.29
CA MET A 224 4.61 -0.82 8.71
C MET A 224 3.66 -0.02 9.60
N PHE A 225 2.35 -0.22 9.47
CA PHE A 225 1.32 0.49 10.23
C PHE A 225 0.80 -0.32 11.43
N TYR A 226 1.46 -1.43 11.77
CA TYR A 226 1.13 -2.16 12.98
C TYR A 226 1.46 -1.33 14.23
N PRO A 227 0.75 -1.56 15.35
CA PRO A 227 1.04 -0.90 16.61
C PRO A 227 2.52 -1.01 16.97
N GLU A 228 3.12 0.10 17.42
CA GLU A 228 4.52 0.21 17.87
C GLU A 228 5.59 0.00 16.78
N MET A 229 5.22 -0.32 15.54
CA MET A 229 6.19 -0.59 14.47
C MET A 229 7.12 0.60 14.20
N MET A 230 6.58 1.82 14.09
CA MET A 230 7.40 3.02 13.88
C MET A 230 8.40 3.26 15.02
N ASP A 231 8.03 2.92 16.27
CA ASP A 231 8.92 3.05 17.42
C ASP A 231 10.01 1.98 17.45
N GLN A 232 9.69 0.77 16.99
CA GLN A 232 10.67 -0.29 16.79
C GLN A 232 11.67 0.12 15.71
N LEU A 233 11.19 0.57 14.56
CA LEU A 233 12.03 1.02 13.45
C LEU A 233 12.93 2.18 13.87
N ALA A 234 12.41 3.18 14.59
CA ALA A 234 13.21 4.29 15.09
C ALA A 234 14.36 3.84 16.03
N LYS A 235 14.14 2.79 16.83
CA LYS A 235 15.20 2.20 17.68
C LYS A 235 16.23 1.46 16.85
N GLU A 236 15.80 0.72 15.82
CA GLU A 236 16.69 -0.04 14.94
C GLU A 236 17.52 0.85 14.02
N THR A 237 16.95 1.93 13.50
CA THR A 237 17.64 2.92 12.65
C THR A 237 18.46 3.91 13.46
N GLY A 238 18.19 4.04 14.77
CA GLY A 238 18.87 4.96 15.66
C GLY A 238 18.36 6.41 15.58
N GLY A 239 17.15 6.63 15.06
CA GLY A 239 16.54 7.95 14.96
C GLY A 239 15.49 8.06 13.86
N ASN A 240 15.53 9.16 13.12
CA ASN A 240 14.65 9.42 11.99
C ASN A 240 14.97 8.47 10.82
N PHE A 241 13.98 8.23 9.97
CA PHE A 241 14.19 7.38 8.80
C PHE A 241 13.24 7.74 7.66
N PHE A 242 13.70 7.46 6.45
CA PHE A 242 12.88 7.45 5.25
C PHE A 242 12.25 6.08 5.04
N ILE A 243 11.09 6.12 4.39
CA ILE A 243 10.25 5.00 4.05
C ILE A 243 10.10 5.03 2.53
N LEU A 244 10.44 3.93 1.88
CA LEU A 244 10.44 3.75 0.42
C LEU A 244 9.39 2.69 0.05
N PRO A 245 8.11 3.07 -0.10
CA PRO A 245 6.98 2.17 -0.33
C PRO A 245 6.80 1.83 -1.81
N SER A 246 7.78 1.17 -2.42
CA SER A 246 7.73 0.78 -3.84
C SER A 246 6.72 -0.33 -4.12
N SER A 247 6.52 -1.26 -3.18
CA SER A 247 5.75 -2.50 -3.36
C SER A 247 4.63 -2.62 -2.33
N VAL A 248 3.50 -3.23 -2.69
CA VAL A 248 2.46 -3.61 -1.73
C VAL A 248 2.91 -4.77 -0.85
N HIS A 249 3.94 -5.52 -1.26
CA HIS A 249 4.43 -6.72 -0.58
C HIS A 249 5.41 -6.40 0.57
N GLU A 250 6.18 -5.32 0.44
CA GLU A 250 7.16 -4.90 1.43
C GLU A 250 7.47 -3.41 1.29
N VAL A 251 7.97 -2.82 2.38
CA VAL A 251 8.47 -1.45 2.40
C VAL A 251 9.93 -1.44 2.83
N LEU A 252 10.75 -0.64 2.16
CA LEU A 252 12.14 -0.44 2.57
C LEU A 252 12.23 0.76 3.50
N VAL A 253 13.03 0.62 4.55
CA VAL A 253 13.28 1.66 5.55
C VAL A 253 14.76 2.01 5.52
N MET A 254 15.06 3.29 5.37
CA MET A 254 16.41 3.82 5.28
C MET A 254 16.67 4.80 6.42
N PRO A 255 17.69 4.59 7.28
CA PRO A 255 18.06 5.57 8.30
C PRO A 255 18.35 6.94 7.68
N ASP A 256 17.77 7.99 8.26
CA ASP A 256 18.02 9.36 7.81
C ASP A 256 19.31 9.89 8.46
N LYS A 257 20.38 9.92 7.66
CA LYS A 257 21.69 10.47 8.04
C LYS A 257 21.96 11.85 7.44
N GLY A 258 20.96 12.45 6.77
CA GLY A 258 21.14 13.69 6.01
C GLY A 258 22.02 13.55 4.76
N GLU A 259 22.21 12.32 4.27
CA GLU A 259 23.03 12.02 3.09
C GLU A 259 22.25 12.12 1.78
N MET A 260 20.92 11.97 1.82
CA MET A 260 20.04 12.00 0.67
C MET A 260 18.79 12.81 1.00
N SER A 261 18.33 13.60 0.02
CA SER A 261 17.06 14.32 0.08
C SER A 261 15.86 13.41 -0.18
N ALA A 262 14.67 13.87 0.18
CA ALA A 262 13.44 13.15 -0.15
C ALA A 262 13.20 13.11 -1.67
N GLU A 263 13.60 14.17 -2.38
CA GLU A 263 13.52 14.24 -3.85
C GLU A 263 14.39 13.17 -4.52
N GLU A 264 15.67 13.04 -4.12
CA GLU A 264 16.57 12.02 -4.67
C GLU A 264 16.05 10.60 -4.41
N LEU A 265 15.50 10.34 -3.23
CA LEU A 265 14.92 9.04 -2.89
C LEU A 265 13.64 8.75 -3.67
N LYS A 266 12.82 9.76 -3.90
CA LYS A 266 11.62 9.65 -4.75
C LYS A 266 12.00 9.31 -6.18
N ASP A 267 13.03 9.93 -6.74
CA ASP A 267 13.51 9.62 -8.09
C ASP A 267 13.98 8.15 -8.19
N MET A 268 14.67 7.65 -7.16
CA MET A 268 15.06 6.24 -7.09
C MET A 268 13.86 5.30 -7.04
N VAL A 269 12.88 5.59 -6.18
CA VAL A 269 11.66 4.77 -6.07
C VAL A 269 10.89 4.76 -7.38
N THR A 270 10.73 5.93 -8.01
CA THR A 270 10.04 6.07 -9.31
C THR A 270 10.72 5.24 -10.39
N ALA A 271 12.06 5.26 -10.46
CA ALA A 271 12.80 4.46 -11.43
C ALA A 271 12.62 2.95 -11.19
N ILE A 272 12.73 2.50 -9.93
CA ILE A 272 12.53 1.09 -9.56
C ILE A 272 11.12 0.62 -9.90
N ASN A 273 10.10 1.43 -9.62
CA ASN A 273 8.71 1.13 -9.92
C ASN A 273 8.45 1.01 -11.43
N GLY A 274 9.14 1.80 -12.26
CA GLY A 274 9.02 1.74 -13.72
C GLY A 274 9.74 0.57 -14.38
N ASP A 275 10.87 0.13 -13.79
CA ASP A 275 11.78 -0.82 -14.44
C ASP A 275 11.70 -2.25 -13.88
N VAL A 276 11.38 -2.42 -12.60
CA VAL A 276 11.58 -3.69 -11.88
C VAL A 276 10.31 -4.23 -11.22
N VAL A 277 9.45 -3.35 -10.70
CA VAL A 277 8.25 -3.76 -9.97
C VAL A 277 7.11 -4.00 -10.96
N ASP A 278 6.34 -5.08 -10.77
CA ASP A 278 5.12 -5.29 -11.56
C ASP A 278 4.16 -4.10 -11.36
N PRO A 279 3.59 -3.50 -12.41
CA PRO A 279 2.63 -2.40 -12.27
C PRO A 279 1.47 -2.69 -11.31
N ALA A 280 1.08 -3.97 -11.15
CA ALA A 280 0.08 -4.40 -10.18
C ALA A 280 0.61 -4.40 -8.74
N ASP A 281 1.90 -4.55 -8.52
CA ASP A 281 2.49 -4.61 -7.19
C ASP A 281 3.02 -3.26 -6.71
N VAL A 282 3.12 -2.25 -7.60
CA VAL A 282 3.55 -0.91 -7.22
C VAL A 282 2.59 -0.29 -6.22
N LEU A 283 3.16 0.15 -5.09
CA LEU A 283 2.42 0.83 -4.04
C LEU A 283 2.37 2.34 -4.30
N THR A 284 3.50 3.05 -4.30
CA THR A 284 3.54 4.46 -4.71
C THR A 284 4.95 4.90 -5.13
N ASP A 285 5.02 6.01 -5.88
CA ASP A 285 6.25 6.66 -6.28
C ASP A 285 6.76 7.66 -5.21
N GLN A 286 5.92 8.05 -4.24
CA GLN A 286 6.36 8.96 -3.19
C GLN A 286 7.12 8.24 -2.09
N VAL A 287 7.98 8.99 -1.42
CA VAL A 287 8.65 8.57 -0.19
C VAL A 287 8.01 9.24 1.01
N CYS A 288 8.07 8.58 2.16
CA CYS A 288 7.64 9.15 3.43
C CYS A 288 8.84 9.29 4.38
N HIS A 289 8.69 10.15 5.39
CA HIS A 289 9.66 10.35 6.46
C HIS A 289 8.97 10.14 7.81
N TYR A 290 9.70 9.54 8.74
CA TYR A 290 9.30 9.47 10.13
C TYR A 290 10.28 10.24 11.03
N ASP A 291 9.77 11.26 11.70
CA ASP A 291 10.48 12.01 12.74
C ASP A 291 10.27 11.29 14.08
N ALA A 292 11.31 10.63 14.57
CA ALA A 292 11.24 9.82 15.79
C ALA A 292 11.03 10.67 17.05
N LYS A 293 11.47 11.94 17.02
CA LYS A 293 11.35 12.85 18.17
C LYS A 293 9.95 13.43 18.28
N GLU A 294 9.40 13.90 17.16
CA GLU A 294 8.06 14.50 17.11
C GLU A 294 6.95 13.46 16.85
N ARG A 295 7.33 12.22 16.53
CA ARG A 295 6.44 11.09 16.17
C ARG A 295 5.53 11.43 15.00
N ILE A 296 6.09 12.07 13.97
CA ILE A 296 5.38 12.53 12.79
C ILE A 296 5.75 11.63 11.62
N PHE A 297 4.74 10.98 11.05
CA PHE A 297 4.80 10.32 9.75
C PHE A 297 4.20 11.27 8.71
N GLU A 298 4.95 11.58 7.66
CA GLU A 298 4.51 12.47 6.59
C GLU A 298 5.22 12.17 5.27
N ARG A 299 4.68 12.66 4.16
CA ARG A 299 5.34 12.55 2.86
C ARG A 299 6.64 13.38 2.83
N GLY A 300 7.62 12.90 2.06
CA GLY A 300 8.96 13.49 2.02
C GLY A 300 9.02 14.96 1.64
N ASP A 301 8.17 15.41 0.71
CA ASP A 301 8.05 16.83 0.32
C ASP A 301 7.51 17.71 1.47
N LYS A 302 6.56 17.19 2.26
CA LYS A 302 6.03 17.85 3.45
C LYS A 302 7.09 17.92 4.55
N PHE A 303 7.88 16.87 4.72
CA PHE A 303 9.02 16.86 5.63
C PHE A 303 10.02 17.95 5.27
N GLU A 304 10.45 18.03 4.01
CA GLU A 304 11.40 19.06 3.57
C GLU A 304 10.85 20.47 3.75
N ALA A 305 9.56 20.68 3.43
CA ALA A 305 8.89 21.96 3.69
C ALA A 305 8.88 22.31 5.19
N ARG A 306 8.57 21.34 6.06
CA ARG A 306 8.58 21.50 7.52
C ARG A 306 9.97 21.83 8.05
N GLN A 307 11.03 21.19 7.54
CA GLN A 307 12.40 21.51 7.94
C GLN A 307 12.83 22.91 7.48
N ALA A 308 12.53 23.28 6.23
CA ALA A 308 12.83 24.60 5.70
C ALA A 308 12.14 25.72 6.50
N ASP A 309 10.91 25.51 6.94
CA ASP A 309 10.20 26.47 7.79
C ASP A 309 10.79 26.56 9.20
N LYS A 310 11.21 25.44 9.81
CA LYS A 310 11.93 25.44 11.10
C LYS A 310 13.25 26.21 11.02
N GLU A 311 14.02 26.05 9.94
CA GLU A 311 15.27 26.79 9.71
C GLU A 311 15.01 28.30 9.57
N ARG A 312 13.99 28.70 8.79
CA ARG A 312 13.60 30.11 8.64
C ARG A 312 13.16 30.74 9.95
N GLU A 313 12.43 30.01 10.79
CA GLU A 313 12.02 30.49 12.12
C GLU A 313 13.20 30.61 13.09
N GLY A 314 14.12 29.64 13.05
CA GLY A 314 15.38 29.67 13.80
C GLY A 314 16.23 30.89 13.43
N ASP A 315 16.40 31.15 12.13
CA ASP A 315 17.13 32.31 11.62
C ASP A 315 16.47 33.64 12.03
N ARG A 316 15.14 33.75 11.90
CA ARG A 316 14.40 34.94 12.36
C ARG A 316 14.58 35.17 13.86
N SER A 317 14.53 34.11 14.67
CA SER A 317 14.73 34.19 16.12
C SER A 317 16.15 34.64 16.47
N SER A 318 17.15 34.10 15.76
CA SER A 318 18.57 34.48 15.90
C SER A 318 18.79 35.96 15.56
N VAL A 319 18.30 36.42 14.41
CA VAL A 319 18.40 37.83 13.98
C VAL A 319 17.70 38.77 14.98
N LEU A 320 16.53 38.39 15.51
CA LEU A 320 15.83 39.18 16.52
C LEU A 320 16.61 39.26 17.84
N LYS A 321 17.32 38.20 18.23
CA LYS A 321 18.18 38.20 19.41
C LYS A 321 19.39 39.12 19.21
N ASP A 322 20.07 39.03 18.07
CA ASP A 322 21.21 39.88 17.72
C ASP A 322 20.82 41.37 17.66
N LEU A 323 19.63 41.70 17.15
CA LEU A 323 19.10 43.06 17.14
C LEU A 323 18.82 43.59 18.55
N LYS A 324 18.26 42.75 19.44
CA LYS A 324 18.00 43.11 20.84
C LYS A 324 19.28 43.29 21.64
N ASP A 325 20.29 42.46 21.40
CA ASP A 325 21.57 42.59 22.09
C ASP A 325 22.35 43.83 21.60
N LYS A 326 22.33 44.12 20.29
CA LYS A 326 22.87 45.39 19.76
C LYS A 326 22.11 46.64 20.26
N GLN A 327 20.81 46.56 20.51
CA GLN A 327 20.05 47.66 21.12
C GLN A 327 20.46 47.95 22.57
N LYS A 328 20.92 46.93 23.33
CA LYS A 328 21.43 47.14 24.69
C LYS A 328 22.82 47.78 24.70
N ASP A 329 23.62 47.54 23.66
CA ASP A 329 24.95 48.13 23.50
C ASP A 329 24.90 49.60 23.02
N ILE A 330 23.78 50.01 22.41
CA ILE A 330 23.53 51.42 22.09
C ILE A 330 22.96 52.12 23.34
N GLN A 331 23.83 52.55 24.25
CA GLN A 331 23.45 53.56 25.23
C GLN A 331 23.01 54.82 24.48
N PHE A 332 21.74 55.21 24.63
CA PHE A 332 21.27 56.54 24.24
C PHE A 332 22.17 57.57 24.92
N VAL A 333 23.02 58.24 24.14
CA VAL A 333 23.67 59.49 24.57
C VAL A 333 22.56 60.53 24.71
N THR A 334 21.95 60.60 25.88
CA THR A 334 21.11 61.73 26.28
C THR A 334 22.02 62.96 26.30
N ARG A 335 21.94 63.80 25.26
CA ARG A 335 22.46 65.17 25.29
C ARG A 335 21.65 65.96 26.32
N GLY A 336 22.08 65.90 27.57
CA GLY A 336 21.67 66.81 28.64
C GLY A 336 22.28 68.19 28.39
N SER A 337 21.39 69.16 28.15
CA SER A 337 21.50 70.61 28.41
C SER A 337 22.87 71.18 28.83
N ASP A 338 23.53 71.88 27.90
CA ASP A 338 24.43 72.99 28.20
C ASP A 338 23.81 74.30 27.68
N LEU A 339 22.81 74.81 28.42
CA LEU A 339 22.38 76.20 28.30
C LEU A 339 23.27 77.04 29.21
N LYS A 340 24.29 77.66 28.61
CA LYS A 340 25.15 78.65 29.27
C LYS A 340 24.31 79.86 29.71
N SER A 341 24.38 80.18 30.99
CA SER A 341 23.95 81.47 31.56
C SER A 341 25.04 82.54 31.42
N LYS A 342 24.58 83.81 31.37
CA LYS A 342 25.30 85.12 31.44
C LYS A 342 25.66 85.72 30.06
N ALA A 343 25.34 86.98 29.73
CA ALA A 343 24.75 88.11 30.45
C ALA A 343 24.27 89.20 29.45
N ASP A 344 23.33 90.04 29.90
CA ASP A 344 23.09 91.47 29.60
C ASP A 344 23.13 92.05 28.16
N MET A 345 22.00 92.68 27.76
CA MET A 345 21.87 94.06 27.23
C MET A 345 20.41 94.29 26.75
N GLU A 346 19.57 94.94 27.56
CA GLU A 346 19.15 96.35 27.40
C GLU A 346 18.27 96.64 26.17
N LEU A 347 16.93 96.66 26.33
CA LEU A 347 16.10 97.87 26.50
C LEU A 347 14.61 97.49 26.64
#